data_AF-A0A978S3I9-F1
#
_entry.id   AF-A0A978S3I9-F1
#
_cell.length_a   1.000
_cell.length_b   1.000
_cell.length_c   1.000
_cell.angle_alpha   90.00
_cell.angle_beta   90.00
_cell.angle_gamma   90.00
#
_symmetry.space_group_name_H-M   'P 1'
#
loop_
_entity.id
_entity.type
_entity.pdbx_description
1 polymer ?
#
loop_
_entity_poly.entity_id
_entity_poly.type
_entity_poly.pdbx_seq_one_letter_code
_entity_poly.pdbx_strand_id
1 'polypeptide(L)'
;MILKNTGNLLPKIVAASAWVVYVGYLLLSDLPPGPSLLHTQPETIQEALDLSLNFWFVLPAIFPHVAPVINPGLEGLFNIVVAWGLLFWGFLIDGRQQRFSIVPFLIGTAFLTNVFYLLWLAVRQDNPDVPQLPLTRAEKFTESKFLPIFLTAVVLASLAWGLWARPEFGDLTARWESLLTLISSDRLAYSFWIDMMVFWLFQGWLVKDDMVRRNYDNLGLLWVVRILPLFGLVIYFLKRPELAVVGQD
;
A
#
# COMPACT_ATOMS: atom_id res chain seq x y z
N MET A 1 14.50 -31.31 -20.32
CA MET A 1 14.73 -31.08 -18.88
C MET A 1 14.99 -29.59 -18.72
N ILE A 2 13.93 -28.80 -18.50
CA ILE A 2 14.05 -27.34 -18.38
C ILE A 2 14.63 -27.06 -17.01
N LEU A 3 15.88 -26.59 -16.97
CA LEU A 3 16.46 -25.99 -15.79
C LEU A 3 15.56 -24.80 -15.42
N LYS A 4 14.62 -25.01 -14.49
CA LYS A 4 13.88 -23.93 -13.86
C LYS A 4 14.93 -23.04 -13.22
N ASN A 5 15.11 -21.85 -13.78
CA ASN A 5 15.94 -20.79 -13.24
C ASN A 5 15.67 -20.73 -11.73
N THR A 6 16.67 -21.10 -10.92
CA THR A 6 16.64 -20.89 -9.48
C THR A 6 16.62 -19.38 -9.27
N GLY A 7 15.41 -18.80 -9.23
CA GLY A 7 15.22 -17.37 -9.01
C GLY A 7 16.04 -16.93 -7.81
N ASN A 8 16.57 -15.71 -7.86
CA ASN A 8 17.52 -15.22 -6.88
C ASN A 8 16.93 -15.38 -5.47
N LEU A 9 17.54 -16.23 -4.64
CA LEU A 9 17.02 -16.57 -3.32
C LEU A 9 17.13 -15.40 -2.34
N LEU A 10 18.10 -14.50 -2.59
CA LEU A 10 18.41 -13.39 -1.70
C LEU A 10 17.21 -12.43 -1.49
N PRO A 11 16.56 -11.88 -2.55
CA PRO A 11 15.34 -11.08 -2.38
C PRO A 11 14.28 -11.77 -1.52
N LYS A 12 14.06 -13.08 -1.72
CA LYS A 12 13.07 -13.84 -0.97
C LYS A 12 13.41 -13.95 0.51
N ILE A 13 14.68 -14.23 0.82
CA ILE A 13 15.17 -14.28 2.21
C ILE A 13 15.01 -12.91 2.86
N VAL A 14 15.36 -11.83 2.16
CA VAL A 14 15.21 -10.46 2.69
C VAL A 14 13.75 -10.13 2.95
N ALA A 15 12.84 -10.41 2.00
CA ALA A 15 11.41 -10.18 2.19
C ALA A 15 10.82 -11.03 3.32
N ALA A 16 11.20 -12.31 3.42
CA ALA A 16 10.76 -13.19 4.49
C ALA A 16 11.28 -12.74 5.86
N SER A 17 12.55 -12.31 5.93
CA SER A 17 13.14 -11.78 7.16
C SER A 17 12.46 -10.49 7.58
N ALA A 18 12.21 -9.58 6.63
CA ALA A 18 11.47 -8.36 6.87
C ALA A 18 10.04 -8.66 7.34
N TRP A 19 9.37 -9.67 6.77
CA TRP A 19 8.05 -10.11 7.21
C TRP A 19 8.06 -10.62 8.65
N VAL A 20 9.03 -11.47 9.01
CA VAL A 20 9.16 -12.00 10.38
C VAL A 20 9.42 -10.86 11.37
N VAL A 21 10.33 -9.94 11.04
CA VAL A 21 10.60 -8.77 11.87
C VAL A 21 9.37 -7.89 11.99
N TYR A 22 8.68 -7.61 10.88
CA TYR A 22 7.48 -6.76 10.84
C TYR A 22 6.35 -7.34 11.70
N VAL A 23 5.98 -8.61 11.49
CA VAL A 23 4.93 -9.28 12.27
C VAL A 23 5.33 -9.42 13.73
N GLY A 24 6.57 -9.87 14.00
CA GLY A 24 7.08 -10.05 15.35
C GLY A 24 7.10 -8.76 16.14
N TYR A 25 7.65 -7.68 15.56
CA TYR A 25 7.73 -6.37 16.19
C TYR A 25 6.36 -5.71 16.31
N LEU A 26 5.64 -5.54 15.19
CA LEU A 26 4.47 -4.66 15.15
C LEU A 26 3.20 -5.32 15.70
N LEU A 27 3.01 -6.62 15.43
CA LEU A 27 1.78 -7.33 15.78
C LEU A 27 1.91 -8.11 17.08
N LEU A 28 3.04 -8.79 17.29
CA LEU A 28 3.18 -9.77 18.38
C LEU A 28 3.96 -9.24 19.59
N SER A 29 4.70 -8.14 19.47
CA SER A 29 5.48 -7.58 20.57
C SER A 29 4.85 -6.32 21.17
N ASP A 30 5.10 -6.13 22.47
CA ASP A 30 4.74 -4.91 23.22
C ASP A 30 5.87 -3.85 23.15
N LEU A 31 6.82 -3.96 22.20
CA LEU A 31 7.87 -2.96 22.01
C LEU A 31 7.36 -1.65 21.37
N PRO A 32 6.47 -1.68 20.36
CA PRO A 32 5.84 -0.46 19.87
C PRO A 32 4.87 0.15 20.89
N PRO A 33 4.46 1.41 20.70
CA PRO A 33 3.43 2.06 21.52
C PRO A 33 2.10 1.30 21.52
N GLY A 34 1.39 1.35 22.65
CA GLY A 34 0.12 0.65 22.84
C GLY A 34 0.24 -0.87 22.98
N PRO A 35 -0.85 -1.60 23.27
CA PRO A 35 -0.83 -3.06 23.42
C PRO A 35 -0.61 -3.77 22.08
N SER A 36 0.07 -4.92 22.10
CA SER A 36 0.17 -5.82 20.94
C SER A 36 -1.17 -6.44 20.55
N LEU A 37 -1.23 -7.09 19.37
CA LEU A 37 -2.45 -7.77 18.93
C LEU A 37 -2.91 -8.88 19.88
N LEU A 38 -1.98 -9.48 20.61
CA LEU A 38 -2.27 -10.53 21.61
C LEU A 38 -3.05 -9.99 22.80
N HIS A 39 -2.96 -8.69 23.07
CA HIS A 39 -3.60 -7.98 24.18
C HIS A 39 -4.47 -6.82 23.67
N THR A 40 -5.02 -6.95 22.46
CA THR A 40 -5.79 -5.88 21.80
C THR A 40 -6.96 -5.45 22.67
N GLN A 41 -7.07 -4.14 22.90
CA GLN A 41 -8.19 -3.55 23.61
C GLN A 41 -9.41 -3.38 22.68
N PRO A 42 -10.65 -3.58 23.18
CA PRO A 42 -11.86 -3.36 22.39
C PRO A 42 -11.92 -1.97 21.73
N GLU A 43 -11.36 -0.96 22.39
CA GLU A 43 -11.29 0.43 21.92
C GLU A 43 -10.47 0.55 20.63
N THR A 44 -9.35 -0.17 20.51
CA THR A 44 -8.53 -0.19 19.28
C THR A 44 -9.29 -0.85 18.12
N ILE A 45 -10.07 -1.90 18.41
CA ILE A 45 -10.92 -2.54 17.39
C ILE A 45 -12.02 -1.57 16.94
N GLN A 46 -12.65 -0.87 17.87
CA GLN A 46 -13.68 0.11 17.55
C GLN A 46 -13.11 1.27 16.73
N GLU A 47 -11.93 1.79 17.08
CA GLU A 47 -11.28 2.84 16.31
C GLU A 47 -10.96 2.38 14.88
N ALA A 48 -10.48 1.15 14.69
CA ALA A 48 -10.26 0.58 13.37
C ALA A 48 -11.57 0.44 12.56
N LEU A 49 -12.67 0.05 13.22
CA LEU A 49 -13.99 -0.01 12.59
C LEU A 49 -14.50 1.38 12.22
N ASP A 50 -14.33 2.36 13.10
CA ASP A 50 -14.77 3.74 12.88
C ASP A 50 -13.99 4.37 11.71
N LEU A 51 -12.68 4.14 11.63
CA LEU A 51 -11.85 4.54 10.49
C LEU A 51 -12.34 3.88 9.20
N SER A 52 -12.69 2.60 9.26
CA SER A 52 -13.23 1.84 8.12
C SER A 52 -14.61 2.31 7.69
N LEU A 53 -15.47 2.76 8.62
CA LEU A 53 -16.76 3.38 8.29
C LEU A 53 -16.56 4.72 7.58
N ASN A 54 -15.51 5.46 7.94
CA ASN A 54 -15.14 6.73 7.32
C ASN A 54 -14.21 6.58 6.09
N PHE A 55 -14.15 5.39 5.48
CA PHE A 55 -13.34 5.11 4.29
C PHE A 55 -13.60 6.12 3.16
N TRP A 56 -12.51 6.73 2.67
CA TRP A 56 -12.48 7.80 1.66
C TRP A 56 -13.43 8.96 1.95
N PHE A 57 -13.75 9.18 3.22
CA PHE A 57 -14.63 10.25 3.70
C PHE A 57 -16.05 10.20 3.12
N VAL A 58 -16.47 9.04 2.58
CA VAL A 58 -17.79 8.88 1.95
C VAL A 58 -18.90 9.06 2.98
N LEU A 59 -18.83 8.35 4.11
CA LEU A 59 -19.83 8.45 5.16
C LEU A 59 -19.86 9.85 5.80
N PRO A 60 -18.74 10.47 6.18
CA PRO A 60 -18.71 11.85 6.64
C PRO A 60 -19.29 12.86 5.64
N ALA A 61 -19.09 12.66 4.35
CA ALA A 61 -19.58 13.59 3.32
C ALA A 61 -21.09 13.45 3.05
N ILE A 62 -21.63 12.24 3.07
CA ILE A 62 -23.04 11.97 2.72
C ILE A 62 -23.95 12.01 3.95
N PHE A 63 -23.49 11.47 5.08
CA PHE A 63 -24.26 11.35 6.31
C PHE A 63 -23.43 11.79 7.53
N PRO A 64 -23.06 13.08 7.63
CA PRO A 64 -22.16 13.59 8.68
C PRO A 64 -22.67 13.37 10.11
N HIS A 65 -23.98 13.25 10.29
CA HIS A 65 -24.64 13.08 11.60
C HIS A 65 -24.60 11.64 12.14
N VAL A 66 -24.28 10.65 11.31
CA VAL A 66 -24.10 9.25 11.73
C VAL A 66 -22.65 8.77 11.61
N ALA A 67 -21.81 9.55 10.93
CA ALA A 67 -20.40 9.24 10.77
C ALA A 67 -19.68 9.29 12.13
N PRO A 68 -18.85 8.28 12.47
CA PRO A 68 -17.98 8.35 13.65
C PRO A 68 -17.13 9.62 13.67
N VAL A 69 -16.86 10.14 14.85
CA VAL A 69 -16.04 11.35 15.05
C VAL A 69 -14.65 10.96 15.51
N ILE A 70 -13.68 11.02 14.61
CA ILE A 70 -12.30 10.60 14.84
C ILE A 70 -11.37 11.77 14.57
N ASN A 71 -10.17 11.72 15.14
CA ASN A 71 -9.12 12.68 14.84
C ASN A 71 -8.87 12.79 13.32
N PRO A 72 -9.02 13.99 12.72
CA PRO A 72 -8.92 14.16 11.27
C PRO A 72 -7.53 13.82 10.72
N GLY A 73 -6.47 14.03 11.51
CA GLY A 73 -5.11 13.64 11.15
C GLY A 73 -4.97 12.12 11.04
N LEU A 74 -5.56 11.38 11.98
CA LEU A 74 -5.58 9.91 11.97
C LEU A 74 -6.43 9.36 10.80
N GLU A 75 -7.62 9.94 10.55
CA GLU A 75 -8.45 9.57 9.40
C GLU A 75 -7.71 9.81 8.07
N GLY A 76 -7.01 10.95 7.96
CA GLY A 76 -6.17 11.27 6.82
C GLY A 76 -5.04 10.26 6.63
N LEU A 77 -4.31 9.95 7.70
CA LEU A 77 -3.21 8.96 7.70
C LEU A 77 -3.71 7.57 7.25
N PHE A 78 -4.80 7.09 7.83
CA PHE A 78 -5.43 5.82 7.45
C PHE A 78 -5.73 5.75 5.94
N ASN A 79 -6.43 6.76 5.42
CA ASN A 79 -6.81 6.78 4.01
C ASN A 79 -5.61 6.89 3.06
N ILE A 80 -4.52 7.55 3.48
CA ILE A 80 -3.25 7.58 2.72
C ILE A 80 -2.63 6.18 2.65
N VAL A 81 -2.55 5.46 3.77
CA VAL A 81 -1.99 4.10 3.82
C VAL A 81 -2.78 3.14 2.94
N VAL A 82 -4.11 3.19 3.04
CA VAL A 82 -5.01 2.41 2.19
C VAL A 82 -4.80 2.74 0.71
N ALA A 83 -4.75 4.03 0.36
CA ALA A 83 -4.54 4.45 -1.02
C ALA A 83 -3.18 3.94 -1.56
N TRP A 84 -2.15 3.94 -0.73
CA TRP A 84 -0.85 3.35 -1.06
C TRP A 84 -0.96 1.84 -1.27
N GLY A 85 -1.61 1.12 -0.35
CA GLY A 85 -1.85 -0.32 -0.48
C GLY A 85 -2.57 -0.66 -1.79
N LEU A 86 -3.54 0.17 -2.19
CA LEU A 86 -4.29 0.01 -3.44
C LEU A 86 -3.46 0.32 -4.69
N LEU A 87 -2.40 1.13 -4.62
CA LEU A 87 -1.49 1.31 -5.77
C LEU A 87 -0.82 0.00 -6.19
N PHE A 88 -0.61 -0.95 -5.28
CA PHE A 88 -0.02 -2.25 -5.64
C PHE A 88 -0.91 -3.06 -6.59
N TRP A 89 -2.19 -2.74 -6.72
CA TRP A 89 -3.04 -3.32 -7.76
C TRP A 89 -2.54 -3.01 -9.18
N GLY A 90 -1.78 -1.93 -9.36
CA GLY A 90 -1.09 -1.62 -10.62
C GLY A 90 -0.09 -2.70 -11.07
N PHE A 91 0.21 -3.68 -10.21
CA PHE A 91 1.02 -4.86 -10.50
C PHE A 91 0.20 -6.16 -10.60
N LEU A 92 -1.12 -6.09 -10.82
CA LEU A 92 -1.96 -7.29 -10.95
C LEU A 92 -1.41 -8.32 -11.95
N ILE A 93 -0.79 -7.84 -13.04
CA ILE A 93 -0.14 -8.68 -14.06
C ILE A 93 1.01 -9.55 -13.51
N ASP A 94 1.66 -9.11 -12.43
CA ASP A 94 2.75 -9.83 -11.77
C ASP A 94 2.30 -11.20 -11.23
N GLY A 95 1.00 -11.36 -10.99
CA GLY A 95 0.37 -12.62 -10.58
C GLY A 95 0.31 -13.71 -11.65
N ARG A 96 0.56 -13.38 -12.93
CA ARG A 96 0.61 -14.39 -13.99
C ARG A 96 1.83 -15.30 -13.81
N GLN A 97 1.69 -16.57 -14.14
CA GLN A 97 2.75 -17.59 -14.04
C GLN A 97 3.32 -17.79 -12.63
N GLN A 98 2.67 -17.25 -11.60
CA GLN A 98 3.03 -17.45 -10.21
C GLN A 98 2.44 -18.75 -9.66
N ARG A 99 3.06 -19.28 -8.60
CA ARG A 99 2.53 -20.46 -7.90
C ARG A 99 1.18 -20.18 -7.23
N PHE A 100 0.99 -18.97 -6.73
CA PHE A 100 -0.22 -18.52 -6.03
C PHE A 100 -0.81 -17.32 -6.77
N SER A 101 -2.14 -17.19 -6.74
CA SER A 101 -2.79 -15.98 -7.23
C SER A 101 -2.36 -14.78 -6.39
N ILE A 102 -2.05 -13.65 -7.04
CA ILE A 102 -1.70 -12.39 -6.38
C ILE A 102 -2.92 -11.72 -5.72
N VAL A 103 -4.14 -12.02 -6.17
CA VAL A 103 -5.36 -11.31 -5.77
C VAL A 103 -5.63 -11.37 -4.25
N PRO A 104 -5.54 -12.53 -3.57
CA PRO A 104 -5.69 -12.57 -2.11
C PRO A 104 -4.65 -11.72 -1.38
N PHE A 105 -3.42 -11.62 -1.90
CA PHE A 105 -2.38 -10.78 -1.34
C PHE A 105 -2.65 -9.30 -1.57
N LEU A 106 -3.20 -8.90 -2.71
CA LEU A 106 -3.59 -7.50 -2.98
C LEU A 106 -4.79 -7.07 -2.13
N ILE A 107 -5.79 -7.93 -1.96
CA ILE A 107 -6.90 -7.71 -1.03
C ILE A 107 -6.34 -7.60 0.40
N GLY A 108 -5.51 -8.56 0.82
CA GLY A 108 -4.87 -8.53 2.12
C GLY A 108 -3.98 -7.29 2.32
N THR A 109 -3.33 -6.78 1.27
CA THR A 109 -2.52 -5.55 1.32
C THR A 109 -3.38 -4.30 1.49
N ALA A 110 -4.64 -4.32 1.03
CA ALA A 110 -5.57 -3.21 1.25
C ALA A 110 -6.10 -3.13 2.70
N PHE A 111 -6.20 -4.27 3.40
CA PHE A 111 -6.74 -4.34 4.77
C PHE A 111 -5.69 -4.50 5.87
N LEU A 112 -4.65 -5.28 5.60
CA LEU A 112 -3.58 -5.70 6.52
C LEU A 112 -2.18 -5.41 5.91
N THR A 113 -2.14 -4.50 4.95
CA THR A 113 -0.93 -3.78 4.51
C THR A 113 0.28 -4.71 4.30
N ASN A 114 1.32 -4.55 5.12
CA ASN A 114 2.60 -5.21 4.93
C ASN A 114 2.62 -6.67 5.37
N VAL A 115 1.61 -7.14 6.11
CA VAL A 115 1.45 -8.57 6.42
C VAL A 115 1.32 -9.37 5.13
N PHE A 116 0.53 -8.88 4.17
CA PHE A 116 0.32 -9.57 2.90
C PHE A 116 1.29 -9.12 1.81
N TYR A 117 1.68 -7.84 1.80
CA TYR A 117 2.60 -7.34 0.79
C TYR A 117 4.00 -8.00 0.90
N LEU A 118 4.60 -8.02 2.08
CA LEU A 118 5.90 -8.66 2.28
C LEU A 118 5.82 -10.18 2.08
N LEU A 119 4.69 -10.79 2.45
CA LEU A 119 4.47 -12.21 2.21
C LEU A 119 4.41 -12.51 0.70
N TRP A 120 3.76 -11.66 -0.10
CA TRP A 120 3.78 -11.77 -1.56
C TRP A 120 5.20 -11.71 -2.10
N LEU A 121 5.99 -10.72 -1.67
CA LEU A 121 7.38 -10.57 -2.09
C LEU A 121 8.24 -11.80 -1.71
N ALA A 122 7.97 -12.44 -0.58
CA ALA A 122 8.70 -13.63 -0.14
C ALA A 122 8.37 -14.88 -0.98
N VAL A 123 7.11 -15.06 -1.40
CA VAL A 123 6.66 -16.29 -2.07
C VAL A 123 6.67 -16.22 -3.60
N ARG A 124 6.55 -15.01 -4.18
CA ARG A 124 6.53 -14.81 -5.64
C ARG A 124 7.84 -15.24 -6.30
N GLN A 125 7.78 -15.50 -7.59
CA GLN A 125 8.94 -15.63 -8.47
C GLN A 125 9.09 -14.34 -9.29
N ASP A 126 10.29 -14.08 -9.81
CA ASP A 126 10.48 -12.99 -10.77
C ASP A 126 9.61 -13.29 -11.99
N ASN A 127 8.89 -12.28 -12.48
CA ASN A 127 8.00 -12.42 -13.62
C ASN A 127 8.34 -11.37 -14.69
N PRO A 128 9.54 -11.41 -15.30
CA PRO A 128 9.97 -10.43 -16.29
C PRO A 128 9.35 -10.63 -17.68
N ASP A 129 8.57 -11.70 -17.87
CA ASP A 129 8.14 -12.14 -19.19
C ASP A 129 6.95 -11.34 -19.73
N VAL A 130 7.01 -11.03 -21.02
CA VAL A 130 5.93 -10.36 -21.74
C VAL A 130 4.65 -11.22 -21.69
N PRO A 131 3.48 -10.64 -21.39
CA PRO A 131 2.22 -11.38 -21.36
C PRO A 131 1.89 -12.05 -22.71
N GLN A 132 1.67 -13.36 -22.67
CA GLN A 132 1.33 -14.18 -23.86
C GLN A 132 -0.16 -14.19 -24.18
N LEU A 133 -1.01 -13.85 -23.21
CA LEU A 133 -2.47 -13.80 -23.36
C LEU A 133 -2.97 -12.36 -23.25
N PRO A 134 -4.08 -12.00 -23.91
CA PRO A 134 -4.71 -10.70 -23.75
C PRO A 134 -4.98 -10.34 -22.29
N LEU A 135 -4.97 -9.04 -21.98
CA LEU A 135 -5.30 -8.55 -20.66
C LEU A 135 -6.79 -8.75 -20.36
N THR A 136 -7.07 -9.26 -19.16
CA THR A 136 -8.41 -9.31 -18.58
C THR A 136 -8.92 -7.89 -18.30
N ARG A 137 -10.23 -7.74 -18.04
CA ARG A 137 -10.82 -6.43 -17.70
C ARG A 137 -10.18 -5.81 -16.47
N ALA A 138 -9.91 -6.61 -15.44
CA ALA A 138 -9.26 -6.15 -14.21
C ALA A 138 -7.84 -5.66 -14.49
N GLU A 139 -7.04 -6.43 -15.24
CA GLU A 139 -5.68 -6.03 -15.62
C GLU A 139 -5.69 -4.74 -16.46
N LYS A 140 -6.60 -4.59 -17.43
CA LYS A 140 -6.75 -3.35 -18.20
C LYS A 140 -7.07 -2.14 -17.31
N PHE A 141 -7.95 -2.32 -16.32
CA PHE A 141 -8.27 -1.26 -15.37
C PHE A 141 -7.06 -0.86 -14.53
N THR A 142 -6.33 -1.85 -13.99
CA THR A 142 -5.13 -1.59 -13.17
C THR A 142 -3.94 -1.05 -13.97
N GLU A 143 -3.91 -1.33 -15.29
CA GLU A 143 -2.94 -0.76 -16.22
C GLU A 143 -3.28 0.69 -16.64
N SER A 144 -4.52 1.13 -16.42
CA SER A 144 -4.95 2.46 -16.80
C SER A 144 -4.30 3.56 -15.96
N LYS A 145 -4.15 4.76 -16.55
CA LYS A 145 -3.71 5.96 -15.82
C LYS A 145 -4.76 6.48 -14.85
N PHE A 146 -6.00 6.00 -14.93
CA PHE A 146 -7.07 6.41 -14.01
C PHE A 146 -6.75 6.00 -12.57
N LEU A 147 -6.29 4.76 -12.35
CA LEU A 147 -6.00 4.24 -11.01
C LEU A 147 -5.03 5.13 -10.21
N PRO A 148 -3.80 5.44 -10.70
CA PRO A 148 -2.89 6.31 -9.96
C PRO A 148 -3.39 7.74 -9.80
N ILE A 149 -4.13 8.29 -10.79
CA ILE A 149 -4.70 9.65 -10.70
C ILE A 149 -5.75 9.70 -9.59
N PHE A 150 -6.68 8.74 -9.60
CA PHE A 150 -7.75 8.64 -8.61
C PHE A 150 -7.18 8.47 -7.20
N LEU A 151 -6.23 7.55 -7.01
CA LEU A 151 -5.61 7.33 -5.70
C LEU A 151 -4.78 8.54 -5.24
N THR A 152 -4.17 9.29 -6.16
CA THR A 152 -3.54 10.57 -5.82
C THR A 152 -4.57 11.59 -5.34
N ALA A 153 -5.74 11.67 -5.97
CA ALA A 153 -6.82 12.54 -5.51
C ALA A 153 -7.31 12.18 -4.11
N VAL A 154 -7.41 10.88 -3.79
CA VAL A 154 -7.71 10.40 -2.42
C VAL A 154 -6.63 10.87 -1.44
N VAL A 155 -5.34 10.72 -1.77
CA VAL A 155 -4.24 11.20 -0.91
C VAL A 155 -4.33 12.71 -0.67
N LEU A 156 -4.59 13.50 -1.70
CA LEU A 156 -4.75 14.95 -1.56
C LEU A 156 -5.98 15.32 -0.72
N ALA A 157 -7.09 14.60 -0.90
CA ALA A 157 -8.28 14.75 -0.07
C ALA A 157 -8.00 14.40 1.39
N SER A 158 -7.22 13.35 1.65
CA SER A 158 -6.81 12.96 3.01
C SER A 158 -5.92 14.00 3.69
N LEU A 159 -4.99 14.59 2.94
CA LEU A 159 -4.18 15.70 3.44
C LEU A 159 -5.07 16.91 3.75
N ALA A 160 -5.98 17.26 2.84
CA ALA A 160 -6.92 18.35 3.05
C ALA A 160 -7.84 18.10 4.26
N TRP A 161 -8.30 16.86 4.42
CA TRP A 161 -9.13 16.43 5.54
C TRP A 161 -8.40 16.59 6.88
N GLY A 162 -7.17 16.08 6.98
CA GLY A 162 -6.35 16.23 8.18
C GLY A 162 -6.13 17.70 8.58
N LEU A 163 -5.94 18.58 7.59
CA LEU A 163 -5.66 20.00 7.82
C LEU A 163 -6.91 20.82 8.16
N TRP A 164 -8.05 20.56 7.53
CA TRP A 164 -9.20 21.48 7.57
C TRP A 164 -10.53 20.88 8.04
N ALA A 165 -10.69 19.55 8.06
CA ALA A 165 -11.95 18.95 8.50
C ALA A 165 -12.12 19.05 10.02
N ARG A 166 -13.38 19.06 10.49
CA ARG A 166 -13.74 18.99 11.93
C ARG A 166 -13.07 20.11 12.75
N PRO A 167 -13.50 21.38 12.62
CA PRO A 167 -12.86 22.53 13.29
C PRO A 167 -12.76 22.40 14.81
N GLU A 168 -13.59 21.55 15.43
CA GLU A 168 -13.55 21.19 16.85
C GLU A 168 -12.22 20.55 17.31
N PHE A 169 -11.38 20.04 16.39
CA PHE A 169 -10.04 19.51 16.70
C PHE A 169 -8.93 20.59 16.76
N GLY A 170 -9.32 21.86 16.76
CA GLY A 170 -8.39 22.97 16.94
C GLY A 170 -7.70 23.44 15.65
N ASP A 171 -6.71 24.31 15.83
CA ASP A 171 -5.92 24.89 14.75
C ASP A 171 -4.86 23.91 14.20
N LEU A 172 -4.10 24.35 13.21
CA LEU A 172 -3.09 23.50 12.54
C LEU A 172 -2.02 22.98 13.52
N THR A 173 -1.64 23.78 14.51
CA THR A 173 -0.62 23.40 15.51
C THR A 173 -1.17 22.29 16.41
N ALA A 174 -2.37 22.50 16.97
CA ALA A 174 -3.02 21.51 17.82
C ALA A 174 -3.25 20.17 17.10
N ARG A 175 -3.64 20.23 15.82
CA ARG A 175 -3.81 19.03 14.97
C ARG A 175 -2.50 18.27 14.78
N TRP A 176 -1.42 18.99 14.49
CA TRP A 176 -0.11 18.38 14.29
C TRP A 176 0.39 17.72 15.58
N GLU A 177 0.31 18.41 16.70
CA GLU A 177 0.70 17.87 18.03
C GLU A 177 -0.16 16.66 18.42
N SER A 178 -1.46 16.72 18.16
CA SER A 178 -2.38 15.61 18.42
C SER A 178 -2.05 14.38 17.56
N LEU A 179 -1.75 14.56 16.27
CA LEU A 179 -1.35 13.48 15.39
C LEU A 179 -0.02 12.85 15.84
N LEU A 180 0.97 13.66 16.21
CA LEU A 180 2.24 13.15 16.74
C LEU A 180 2.05 12.37 18.04
N THR A 181 1.18 12.87 18.92
CA THR A 181 0.83 12.18 20.15
C THR A 181 0.25 10.81 19.83
N LEU A 182 -0.77 10.75 18.96
CA LEU A 182 -1.38 9.50 18.52
C LEU A 182 -0.35 8.52 17.94
N ILE A 183 0.50 8.95 17.01
CA ILE A 183 1.55 8.09 16.43
C ILE A 183 2.49 7.55 17.51
N SER A 184 2.78 8.33 18.55
CA SER A 184 3.73 7.94 19.61
C SER A 184 3.11 7.12 20.74
N SER A 185 1.79 7.10 20.88
CA SER A 185 1.10 6.47 22.02
C SER A 185 0.13 5.35 21.61
N ASP A 186 -0.50 5.46 20.45
CA ASP A 186 -1.51 4.54 19.96
C ASP A 186 -0.92 3.48 19.00
N ARG A 187 -1.34 2.23 19.17
CA ARG A 187 -0.84 1.10 18.39
C ARG A 187 -1.26 1.20 16.92
N LEU A 188 -2.48 1.60 16.65
CA LEU A 188 -3.05 1.63 15.31
C LEU A 188 -2.41 2.77 14.49
N ALA A 189 -2.34 3.98 15.05
CA ALA A 189 -1.67 5.11 14.44
C ALA A 189 -0.18 4.84 14.18
N TYR A 190 0.53 4.24 15.15
CA TYR A 190 1.92 3.82 14.96
C TYR A 190 2.06 2.80 13.83
N SER A 191 1.13 1.84 13.73
CA SER A 191 1.16 0.83 12.67
C SER A 191 1.04 1.43 11.27
N PHE A 192 0.16 2.43 11.08
CA PHE A 192 0.03 3.14 9.82
C PHE A 192 1.31 3.88 9.43
N TRP A 193 2.01 4.47 10.40
CA TRP A 193 3.30 5.11 10.16
C TRP A 193 4.36 4.10 9.68
N ILE A 194 4.48 2.97 10.39
CA ILE A 194 5.40 1.89 9.99
C ILE A 194 5.03 1.31 8.64
N ASP A 195 3.73 1.18 8.34
CA ASP A 195 3.24 0.67 7.07
C ASP A 195 3.72 1.50 5.88
N MET A 196 3.65 2.82 6.00
CA MET A 196 4.18 3.72 4.96
C MET A 196 5.69 3.55 4.78
N MET A 197 6.45 3.38 5.86
CA MET A 197 7.90 3.20 5.78
C MET A 197 8.27 1.90 5.09
N VAL A 198 7.56 0.81 5.39
CA VAL A 198 7.79 -0.49 4.76
C VAL A 198 7.35 -0.46 3.30
N PHE A 199 6.20 0.12 2.97
CA PHE A 199 5.81 0.33 1.57
C PHE A 199 6.84 1.15 0.81
N TRP A 200 7.36 2.23 1.39
CA TRP A 200 8.40 3.03 0.76
C TRP A 200 9.67 2.22 0.48
N LEU A 201 10.12 1.44 1.46
CA LEU A 201 11.35 0.65 1.34
C LEU A 201 11.23 -0.44 0.26
N PHE A 202 10.05 -1.06 0.13
CA PHE A 202 9.86 -2.24 -0.71
C PHE A 202 9.12 -1.98 -2.03
N GLN A 203 8.46 -0.84 -2.23
CA GLN A 203 7.65 -0.57 -3.44
C GLN A 203 8.42 -0.73 -4.77
N GLY A 204 9.72 -0.41 -4.77
CA GLY A 204 10.57 -0.53 -5.95
C GLY A 204 10.86 -1.97 -6.40
N TRP A 205 10.50 -2.97 -5.60
CA TRP A 205 10.81 -4.38 -5.88
C TRP A 205 9.95 -4.97 -7.00
N LEU A 206 8.69 -4.55 -7.12
CA LEU A 206 7.81 -4.97 -8.22
C LEU A 206 8.06 -4.18 -9.51
N VAL A 207 8.56 -2.94 -9.38
CA VAL A 207 8.85 -2.07 -10.53
C VAL A 207 9.94 -2.65 -11.43
N LYS A 208 10.95 -3.30 -10.86
CA LYS A 208 12.06 -3.86 -11.66
C LYS A 208 11.54 -4.88 -12.67
N ASP A 209 10.75 -5.86 -12.22
CA ASP A 209 10.22 -6.90 -13.10
C ASP A 209 9.20 -6.30 -14.09
N ASP A 210 8.40 -5.33 -13.64
CA ASP A 210 7.44 -4.63 -14.49
C ASP A 210 8.09 -3.80 -15.62
N MET A 211 9.25 -3.19 -15.35
CA MET A 211 10.06 -2.49 -16.35
C MET A 211 10.59 -3.47 -17.41
N VAL A 212 11.09 -4.63 -16.99
CA VAL A 212 11.60 -5.65 -17.92
C VAL A 212 10.46 -6.20 -18.80
N ARG A 213 9.28 -6.47 -18.22
CA ARG A 213 8.08 -6.89 -18.97
C ARG A 213 7.68 -5.93 -20.10
N ARG A 214 8.02 -4.65 -19.95
CA ARG A 214 7.71 -3.57 -20.91
C ARG A 214 8.88 -3.23 -21.83
N ASN A 215 9.98 -3.97 -21.75
CA ASN A 215 11.25 -3.61 -22.40
C ASN A 215 11.65 -2.15 -22.13
N TYR A 216 11.48 -1.71 -20.87
CA TYR A 216 11.63 -0.32 -20.47
C TYR A 216 12.78 -0.14 -19.48
N ASP A 217 13.99 0.02 -20.01
CA ASP A 217 15.18 0.30 -19.20
C ASP A 217 15.30 1.79 -18.87
N ASN A 218 14.81 2.17 -17.69
CA ASN A 218 14.91 3.55 -17.20
C ASN A 218 15.36 3.57 -15.73
N LEU A 219 16.68 3.49 -15.53
CA LEU A 219 17.29 3.52 -14.20
C LEU A 219 16.94 4.77 -13.40
N GLY A 220 16.83 5.94 -14.05
CA GLY A 220 16.45 7.18 -13.40
C GLY A 220 15.05 7.11 -12.79
N LEU A 221 14.08 6.56 -13.53
CA LEU A 221 12.72 6.36 -13.03
C LEU A 221 12.66 5.30 -11.93
N LEU A 222 13.48 4.24 -12.00
CA LEU A 222 13.59 3.26 -10.92
C LEU A 222 14.07 3.91 -9.61
N TRP A 223 15.04 4.83 -9.70
CA TRP A 223 15.48 5.61 -8.54
C TRP A 223 14.41 6.58 -8.03
N VAL A 224 13.64 7.21 -8.92
CA VAL A 224 12.48 8.03 -8.52
C VAL A 224 11.49 7.22 -7.67
N VAL A 225 11.20 5.97 -8.04
CA VAL A 225 10.33 5.08 -7.26
C VAL A 225 10.91 4.76 -5.87
N ARG A 226 12.23 4.64 -5.76
CA ARG A 226 12.89 4.29 -4.49
C ARG A 226 13.06 5.48 -3.57
N ILE A 227 13.34 6.67 -4.12
CA ILE A 227 13.63 7.88 -3.36
C ILE A 227 12.34 8.59 -2.97
N LEU A 228 11.39 8.72 -3.88
CA LEU A 228 10.09 9.28 -3.55
C LEU A 228 9.20 8.19 -2.95
N PRO A 229 8.50 8.47 -1.83
CA PRO A 229 7.44 7.62 -1.24
C PRO A 229 6.32 7.24 -2.23
N LEU A 230 5.06 7.28 -1.81
CA LEU A 230 3.88 7.00 -2.65
C LEU A 230 3.96 7.59 -4.07
N PHE A 231 4.42 8.84 -4.19
CA PHE A 231 4.52 9.54 -5.47
C PHE A 231 5.49 8.90 -6.46
N GLY A 232 6.49 8.14 -5.98
CA GLY A 232 7.38 7.37 -6.83
C GLY A 232 6.61 6.36 -7.71
N LEU A 233 5.73 5.56 -7.09
CA LEU A 233 4.85 4.63 -7.83
C LEU A 233 3.85 5.35 -8.73
N VAL A 234 3.27 6.46 -8.29
CA VAL A 234 2.35 7.26 -9.12
C VAL A 234 3.05 7.73 -10.39
N ILE A 235 4.23 8.34 -10.27
CA ILE A 235 5.01 8.81 -11.42
C ILE A 235 5.38 7.63 -12.33
N TYR A 236 5.76 6.49 -11.76
CA TYR A 236 6.03 5.28 -12.54
C TYR A 236 4.81 4.83 -13.34
N PHE A 237 3.64 4.67 -12.73
CA PHE A 237 2.44 4.22 -13.43
C PHE A 237 1.95 5.20 -14.50
N LEU A 238 2.16 6.51 -14.30
CA LEU A 238 1.81 7.51 -15.32
C LEU A 238 2.76 7.49 -16.53
N LYS A 239 4.01 7.07 -16.34
CA LYS A 239 5.06 7.08 -17.35
C LYS A 239 5.37 5.72 -17.97
N ARG A 240 5.02 4.61 -17.33
CA ARG A 240 5.34 3.27 -17.84
C ARG A 240 4.68 3.07 -19.22
N PRO A 241 5.40 2.52 -20.22
CA PRO A 241 4.81 2.18 -21.50
C PRO A 241 3.67 1.17 -21.35
N GLU A 242 2.79 1.09 -22.34
CA GLU A 242 1.79 0.02 -22.41
C GLU A 242 2.47 -1.35 -22.54
N LEU A 243 1.81 -2.41 -22.05
CA LEU A 243 2.33 -3.77 -22.20
C LEU A 243 2.22 -4.18 -23.67
N ALA A 244 3.33 -4.63 -24.25
CA ALA A 244 3.28 -5.37 -25.50
C ALA A 244 2.54 -6.69 -25.23
N VAL A 245 1.45 -6.96 -25.95
CA VAL A 245 0.71 -8.22 -25.87
C VAL A 245 1.00 -8.99 -27.15
N VAL A 246 1.52 -10.21 -27.03
CA VAL A 246 1.77 -11.08 -28.20
C VAL A 246 0.45 -11.34 -28.92
N GLY A 247 0.32 -10.89 -30.18
CA GLY A 247 -0.87 -11.08 -31.02
C GLY A 247 -1.83 -9.89 -31.11
N GLN A 248 -1.42 -8.68 -30.69
CA GLN A 248 -2.08 -7.42 -31.03
C GLN A 248 -1.16 -6.59 -31.93
N ASP A 249 -1.15 -6.91 -33.22
CA ASP A 249 -0.72 -6.01 -34.30
C ASP A 249 -1.95 -5.36 -34.95
#